data_AF-A0A662BMD1-F1
#
_entry.id   AF-A0A662BMD1-F1
#
_cell.length_a   1.000
_cell.length_b   1.000
_cell.length_c   1.000
_cell.angle_alpha   90.00
_cell.angle_beta   90.00
_cell.angle_gamma   90.00
#
_symmetry.space_group_name_H-M   'P 1'
#
loop_
_entity.id
_entity.type
_entity.pdbx_description
1 polymer ?
#
loop_
_entity_poly.entity_id
_entity_poly.type
_entity_poly.pdbx_seq_one_letter_code
_entity_poly.pdbx_strand_id
1 'polypeptide(L)'
;MGNGVDNYLDLTPGGLTGVLSTDLDFNGFTANKTAVRQIADASPADASTHPFDYSLGDMQKVTCPAVGTLTMSFANLPIGDVAAFIIDLVNGGDCTVSWPVGTQFDTGIAPTLTVAGTDRLLVIKDSSEVYTVIVSALDIK
;
A
#
# COMPACT_ATOMS: atom_id res chain seq x y z
N MET A 1 -23.09 -35.35 -34.34
CA MET A 1 -22.64 -35.08 -32.96
C MET A 1 -21.38 -34.23 -33.09
N GLY A 2 -21.47 -32.94 -32.78
CA GLY A 2 -20.31 -32.05 -32.90
C GLY A 2 -19.30 -32.41 -31.82
N ASN A 3 -18.08 -32.79 -32.21
CA ASN A 3 -16.98 -32.92 -31.27
C ASN A 3 -16.68 -31.52 -30.73
N GLY A 4 -17.03 -31.27 -29.48
CA GLY A 4 -16.51 -30.12 -28.76
C GLY A 4 -14.99 -30.23 -28.76
N VAL A 5 -14.33 -29.24 -29.34
CA VAL A 5 -12.87 -29.15 -29.27
C VAL A 5 -12.58 -28.56 -27.90
N ASP A 6 -12.42 -29.43 -26.91
CA ASP A 6 -11.98 -29.00 -25.58
C ASP A 6 -10.51 -28.60 -25.72
N ASN A 7 -10.23 -27.30 -25.67
CA ASN A 7 -8.88 -26.76 -25.66
C ASN A 7 -8.23 -27.05 -24.29
N TYR A 8 -7.72 -28.26 -24.10
CA TYR A 8 -6.95 -28.62 -22.91
C TYR A 8 -5.48 -28.23 -23.10
N LEU A 9 -4.95 -27.41 -22.18
CA LEU A 9 -3.54 -27.10 -22.12
C LEU A 9 -2.80 -28.22 -21.36
N ASP A 10 -2.13 -29.11 -22.09
CA ASP A 10 -1.34 -30.20 -21.50
C ASP A 10 0.00 -29.67 -20.97
N LEU A 11 0.16 -29.65 -19.64
CA LEU A 11 1.37 -29.19 -18.97
C LEU A 11 2.18 -30.39 -18.50
N THR A 12 3.44 -30.47 -18.93
CA THR A 12 4.38 -31.44 -18.38
C THR A 12 4.65 -31.16 -16.89
N PRO A 13 5.02 -32.18 -16.08
CA PRO A 13 5.34 -31.99 -14.68
C PRO A 13 6.54 -31.04 -14.52
N GLY A 14 6.29 -29.80 -14.07
CA GLY A 14 7.27 -28.71 -14.08
C GLY A 14 6.66 -27.31 -14.08
N GLY A 15 5.35 -27.22 -14.37
CA GLY A 15 4.55 -26.01 -14.15
C GLY A 15 4.39 -25.12 -15.39
N LEU A 16 3.36 -24.28 -15.34
CA LEU A 16 2.96 -23.29 -16.33
C LEU A 16 3.92 -22.08 -16.39
N THR A 17 5.23 -22.29 -16.28
CA THR A 17 6.20 -21.21 -16.03
C THR A 17 6.69 -20.51 -17.30
N GLY A 18 6.14 -20.83 -18.48
CA GLY A 18 6.59 -20.26 -19.76
C GLY A 18 5.51 -20.01 -20.83
N VAL A 19 4.22 -20.21 -20.52
CA VAL A 19 3.11 -19.97 -21.49
C VAL A 19 2.50 -18.58 -21.31
N LEU A 20 2.69 -17.98 -20.13
CA LEU A 20 2.16 -16.66 -19.81
C LEU A 20 3.34 -15.71 -19.65
N SER A 21 3.48 -14.77 -20.59
CA SER A 21 4.48 -13.70 -20.47
C SER A 21 3.98 -12.55 -19.58
N THR A 22 2.80 -12.70 -19.00
CA THR A 22 2.05 -11.73 -18.20
C THR A 22 1.25 -12.45 -17.12
N ASP A 23 0.51 -11.68 -16.35
CA ASP A 23 -0.34 -12.14 -15.26
C ASP A 23 -1.43 -13.12 -15.70
N LEU A 24 -1.85 -13.98 -14.78
CA LEU A 24 -2.98 -14.90 -14.97
C LEU A 24 -4.31 -14.11 -14.89
N ASP A 25 -5.01 -13.92 -16.00
CA ASP A 25 -6.35 -13.30 -16.03
C ASP A 25 -7.46 -14.36 -15.87
N PHE A 26 -8.22 -14.26 -14.78
CA PHE A 26 -9.44 -15.02 -14.51
C PHE A 26 -10.68 -14.21 -14.86
N ASN A 27 -10.88 -13.87 -16.13
CA ASN A 27 -12.06 -13.14 -16.63
C ASN A 27 -12.25 -11.77 -15.93
N GLY A 28 -11.18 -10.97 -15.89
CA GLY A 28 -11.11 -9.65 -15.25
C GLY A 28 -10.50 -9.67 -13.85
N PHE A 29 -10.16 -10.84 -13.31
CA PHE A 29 -9.45 -10.98 -12.03
C PHE A 29 -8.03 -11.48 -12.27
N THR A 30 -7.07 -10.57 -12.16
CA THR A 30 -5.67 -10.88 -12.41
C THR A 30 -4.97 -11.42 -11.16
N ALA A 31 -4.44 -12.64 -11.21
CA ALA A 31 -3.51 -13.14 -10.20
C ALA A 31 -2.06 -12.87 -10.63
N ASN A 32 -1.48 -11.83 -10.03
CA ASN A 32 -0.07 -11.47 -10.13
C ASN A 32 0.51 -11.29 -8.72
N LYS A 33 1.83 -11.33 -8.59
CA LYS A 33 2.59 -10.86 -7.44
C LYS A 33 2.26 -9.42 -7.03
N THR A 34 1.73 -8.58 -7.92
CA THR A 34 1.16 -7.25 -7.60
C THR A 34 -0.21 -7.30 -6.91
N ALA A 35 -0.91 -8.44 -6.94
CA ALA A 35 -2.11 -8.68 -6.12
C ALA A 35 -1.75 -8.98 -4.64
N VAL A 36 -0.45 -8.98 -4.29
CA VAL A 36 0.03 -9.06 -2.92
C VAL A 36 0.05 -7.64 -2.33
N ARG A 37 -0.58 -7.46 -1.17
CA ARG A 37 -0.46 -6.25 -0.32
C ARG A 37 1.02 -6.06 -0.01
N GLN A 38 1.72 -5.22 -0.77
CA GLN A 38 3.17 -5.14 -0.67
C GLN A 38 3.54 -4.77 0.78
N ILE A 39 4.64 -5.31 1.29
CA ILE A 39 5.34 -4.71 2.43
C ILE A 39 6.78 -4.75 1.96
N ALA A 40 7.27 -3.65 1.41
CA ALA A 40 8.69 -3.52 1.16
C ALA A 40 9.45 -3.57 2.49
N ASP A 41 10.71 -4.01 2.48
CA ASP A 41 11.58 -3.84 3.65
C ASP A 41 11.73 -2.35 3.99
N ALA A 42 11.79 -2.06 5.29
CA ALA A 42 11.83 -0.68 5.77
C ALA A 42 13.14 -0.01 5.37
N SER A 43 13.08 0.86 4.37
CA SER A 43 14.13 1.86 4.12
C SER A 43 13.83 3.10 4.96
N PRO A 44 14.86 3.82 5.44
CA PRO A 44 14.67 5.24 5.76
C PRO A 44 13.97 5.91 4.60
N ALA A 45 13.06 6.84 4.89
CA ALA A 45 12.53 7.72 3.86
C ALA A 45 13.71 8.28 3.04
N ASP A 46 13.68 7.98 1.75
CA ASP A 46 14.72 8.30 0.76
C ASP A 46 14.80 9.80 0.46
N ALA A 47 13.78 10.55 0.88
CA ALA A 47 13.70 11.99 0.82
C ALA A 47 12.84 12.56 1.98
N SER A 48 12.83 13.89 2.12
CA SER A 48 11.93 14.60 3.05
C SER A 48 10.44 14.40 2.72
N THR A 49 10.13 13.96 1.50
CA THR A 49 8.80 13.57 1.05
C THR A 49 8.87 12.13 0.56
N HIS A 50 8.03 11.27 1.13
CA HIS A 50 8.00 9.87 0.74
C HIS A 50 6.70 9.55 -0.03
N PRO A 51 6.81 9.10 -1.29
CA PRO A 51 5.65 8.75 -2.11
C PRO A 51 5.15 7.34 -1.83
N PHE A 52 3.94 7.25 -1.26
CA PHE A 52 3.16 6.02 -1.16
C PHE A 52 2.38 5.80 -2.46
N ASP A 53 2.94 4.97 -3.34
CA ASP A 53 2.36 4.66 -4.64
C ASP A 53 1.42 3.45 -4.56
N TYR A 54 0.11 3.69 -4.78
CA TYR A 54 -0.92 2.65 -4.75
C TYR A 54 -0.71 1.53 -5.78
N SER A 55 -0.06 1.84 -6.92
CA SER A 55 0.24 0.84 -7.95
C SER A 55 1.32 -0.15 -7.51
N LEU A 56 2.10 0.19 -6.49
CA LEU A 56 3.10 -0.67 -5.86
C LEU A 56 2.53 -1.47 -4.67
N GLY A 57 1.22 -1.42 -4.45
CA GLY A 57 0.53 -2.12 -3.37
C GLY A 57 -0.14 -1.17 -2.40
N ASP A 58 -1.22 -1.65 -1.79
CA ASP A 58 -2.10 -0.96 -0.84
C ASP A 58 -1.60 -1.01 0.62
N MET A 59 -0.43 -1.61 0.84
CA MET A 59 0.27 -1.60 2.11
C MET A 59 1.73 -1.26 1.86
N GLN A 60 2.35 -0.44 2.70
CA GLN A 60 3.77 -0.10 2.59
C GLN A 60 4.36 0.18 3.98
N LYS A 61 5.69 0.04 4.10
CA LYS A 61 6.43 0.27 5.34
C LYS A 61 7.52 1.31 5.11
N VAL A 62 7.65 2.27 6.01
CA VAL A 62 8.69 3.30 5.95
C VAL A 62 9.27 3.57 7.34
N THR A 63 10.57 3.86 7.40
CA THR A 63 11.20 4.34 8.64
C THR A 63 11.29 5.86 8.63
N CYS A 64 10.70 6.47 9.64
CA CYS A 64 10.82 7.90 9.90
C CYS A 64 12.30 8.26 10.19
N PRO A 65 12.83 9.36 9.62
CA PRO A 65 14.20 9.78 9.87
C PRO A 65 14.41 10.10 11.35
N ALA A 66 15.61 9.84 11.88
CA ALA A 66 15.92 10.08 13.30
C ALA A 66 15.77 11.56 13.75
N VAL A 67 15.78 12.49 12.80
CA VAL A 67 15.49 13.92 12.98
C VAL A 67 14.99 14.50 11.65
N GLY A 68 14.10 15.49 11.73
CA GLY A 68 13.60 16.23 10.57
C GLY A 68 12.11 16.02 10.33
N THR A 69 11.71 16.08 9.06
CA THR A 69 10.31 15.96 8.64
C THR A 69 10.17 14.85 7.61
N LEU A 70 9.19 13.97 7.81
CA LEU A 70 8.67 13.04 6.82
C LEU A 70 7.36 13.58 6.27
N THR A 71 7.33 13.97 5.00
CA THR A 71 6.11 14.42 4.32
C THR A 71 5.47 13.24 3.61
N MET A 72 4.24 12.91 4.00
CA MET A 72 3.47 11.84 3.37
C MET A 72 2.89 12.34 2.05
N SER A 73 3.19 11.66 0.94
CA SER A 73 2.52 11.91 -0.34
C SER A 73 1.92 10.62 -0.89
N PHE A 74 0.74 10.71 -1.47
CA PHE A 74 -0.01 9.55 -1.95
C PHE A 74 -0.18 9.65 -3.46
N ALA A 75 0.21 8.60 -4.18
CA ALA A 75 0.25 8.57 -5.64
C ALA A 75 -0.58 7.41 -6.20
N ASN A 76 -1.10 7.61 -7.42
CA ASN A 76 -1.81 6.59 -8.20
C ASN A 76 -3.04 5.95 -7.53
N LEU A 77 -3.66 6.63 -6.56
CA LEU A 77 -4.96 6.20 -6.04
C LEU A 77 -6.04 6.40 -7.11
N PRO A 78 -7.02 5.50 -7.21
CA PRO A 78 -8.19 5.67 -8.06
C PRO A 78 -8.83 7.06 -7.90
N ILE A 79 -9.17 7.71 -9.00
CA ILE A 79 -9.80 9.04 -9.01
C ILE A 79 -11.32 8.85 -9.02
N GLY A 80 -12.03 9.57 -8.16
CA GLY A 80 -13.50 9.48 -8.05
C GLY A 80 -14.03 8.29 -7.25
N ASP A 81 -13.16 7.38 -6.84
CA ASP A 81 -13.49 6.20 -6.02
C ASP A 81 -12.89 6.30 -4.61
N VAL A 82 -13.48 5.55 -3.69
CA VAL A 82 -12.91 5.37 -2.34
C VAL A 82 -11.78 4.35 -2.42
N ALA A 83 -10.64 4.69 -1.83
CA ALA A 83 -9.47 3.81 -1.75
C ALA A 83 -8.89 3.83 -0.33
N ALA A 84 -8.24 2.74 0.08
CA ALA A 84 -7.65 2.61 1.40
C ALA A 84 -6.21 2.08 1.31
N PHE A 85 -5.38 2.53 2.23
CA PHE A 85 -3.96 2.24 2.25
C PHE A 85 -3.49 2.00 3.69
N ILE A 86 -2.63 0.99 3.89
CA ILE A 86 -2.05 0.67 5.20
C ILE A 86 -0.58 1.09 5.21
N ILE A 87 -0.19 1.87 6.21
CA ILE A 87 1.22 2.26 6.42
C ILE A 87 1.71 1.65 7.72
N ASP A 88 2.81 0.93 7.66
CA ASP A 88 3.63 0.61 8.84
C ASP A 88 4.74 1.66 8.96
N LEU A 89 4.60 2.56 9.92
CA LEU A 89 5.54 3.63 10.17
C LEU A 89 6.47 3.25 11.32
N VAL A 90 7.73 2.99 11.02
CA VAL A 90 8.76 2.70 12.02
C VAL A 90 9.32 4.00 12.57
N ASN A 91 9.42 4.07 13.90
CA ASN A 91 9.91 5.20 14.68
C ASN A 91 9.16 6.50 14.37
N GLY A 92 7.84 6.43 14.17
CA GLY A 92 7.04 7.59 13.75
C GLY A 92 7.15 8.81 14.68
N GLY A 93 7.50 8.60 15.95
CA GLY A 93 7.77 9.67 16.92
C GLY A 93 9.15 10.33 16.83
N ASP A 94 10.08 9.82 16.02
CA ASP A 94 11.47 10.35 15.90
C ASP A 94 11.55 11.60 15.00
N CYS A 95 10.53 11.84 14.17
CA CYS A 95 10.45 12.96 13.24
C CYS A 95 9.08 13.65 13.28
N THR A 96 9.02 14.83 12.68
CA THR A 96 7.73 15.46 12.37
C THR A 96 7.11 14.76 11.17
N VAL A 97 5.92 14.20 11.33
CA VAL A 97 5.14 13.69 10.19
C VAL A 97 4.24 14.81 9.66
N SER A 98 4.46 15.19 8.40
CA SER A 98 3.66 16.18 7.68
C SER A 98 2.67 15.47 6.74
N TRP A 99 1.43 15.94 6.74
CA TRP A 99 0.32 15.34 6.02
C TRP A 99 -0.11 16.23 4.84
N PRO A 100 -0.72 15.66 3.78
CA PRO A 100 -1.36 16.46 2.74
C PRO A 100 -2.36 17.46 3.32
N VAL A 101 -2.47 18.63 2.71
CA VAL A 101 -3.42 19.66 3.13
C VAL A 101 -4.84 19.10 3.10
N GLY A 102 -5.63 19.42 4.13
CA GLY A 102 -7.01 18.94 4.25
C GLY A 102 -7.16 17.50 4.75
N THR A 103 -6.05 16.82 5.08
CA THR A 103 -6.11 15.50 5.76
C THR A 103 -6.89 15.63 7.07
N GLN A 104 -7.84 14.73 7.25
CA GLN A 104 -8.67 14.60 8.44
C GLN A 104 -8.15 13.48 9.33
N PHE A 105 -8.41 13.62 10.63
CA PHE A 105 -8.03 12.64 11.64
C PHE A 105 -9.26 12.30 12.47
N ASP A 106 -9.35 11.06 12.95
CA ASP A 106 -10.51 10.57 13.72
C ASP A 106 -10.83 11.46 14.94
N THR A 107 -9.79 11.98 15.61
CA THR A 107 -9.93 12.89 16.76
C THR A 107 -9.87 14.38 16.39
N GLY A 108 -9.85 14.71 15.10
CA GLY A 108 -9.69 16.08 14.59
C GLY A 108 -8.27 16.67 14.70
N ILE A 109 -7.32 15.92 15.24
CA ILE A 109 -5.90 16.31 15.38
C ILE A 109 -4.99 15.19 14.88
N ALA A 110 -3.80 15.55 14.38
CA ALA A 110 -2.80 14.57 13.96
C ALA A 110 -2.42 13.65 15.13
N PRO A 111 -2.23 12.34 14.88
CA PRO A 111 -1.94 11.39 15.94
C PRO A 111 -0.55 11.61 16.55
N THR A 112 -0.42 11.26 17.82
CA THR A 112 0.90 11.06 18.45
C THR A 112 1.39 9.66 18.11
N LEU A 113 2.62 9.56 17.60
CA LEU A 113 3.26 8.34 17.14
C LEU A 113 4.36 7.89 18.10
N THR A 114 4.74 6.63 18.02
CA THR A 114 5.65 5.98 18.95
C THR A 114 7.11 6.22 18.54
N VAL A 115 7.93 6.66 19.51
CA VAL A 115 9.40 6.67 19.40
C VAL A 115 9.90 5.25 19.55
N ALA A 116 10.83 4.81 18.69
CA ALA A 116 11.43 3.48 18.75
C ALA A 116 10.41 2.31 18.72
N GLY A 117 9.40 2.39 17.84
CA GLY A 117 8.35 1.37 17.67
C GLY A 117 7.79 1.36 16.24
N THR A 118 6.86 0.45 15.92
CA THR A 118 6.14 0.49 14.63
C THR A 118 4.68 0.83 14.87
N ASP A 119 4.17 1.86 14.21
CA ASP A 119 2.76 2.24 14.27
C ASP A 119 2.06 1.88 12.95
N ARG A 120 0.84 1.33 13.03
CA ARG A 120 0.05 0.99 11.84
C ARG A 120 -1.06 2.01 11.61
N LEU A 121 -1.00 2.67 10.47
CA LEU A 121 -1.93 3.70 10.06
C LEU A 121 -2.80 3.17 8.92
N LEU A 122 -4.11 3.40 9.02
CA LEU A 122 -5.05 3.24 7.93
C LEU A 122 -5.34 4.62 7.34
N VAL A 123 -5.05 4.79 6.07
CA VAL A 123 -5.34 6.00 5.30
C VAL A 123 -6.46 5.68 4.34
N ILE A 124 -7.53 6.46 4.36
CA ILE A 124 -8.68 6.31 3.48
C ILE A 124 -8.78 7.58 2.64
N LYS A 125 -8.79 7.45 1.32
CA LYS A 125 -9.15 8.53 0.40
C LYS A 125 -10.62 8.39 0.04
N ASP A 126 -11.41 9.43 0.24
CA ASP A 126 -12.79 9.45 -0.25
C ASP A 126 -12.88 9.80 -1.75
N SER A 127 -14.08 9.69 -2.31
CA SER A 127 -14.34 10.05 -3.71
C SER A 127 -14.13 11.54 -4.03
N SER A 128 -14.02 12.38 -3.00
CA SER A 128 -13.72 13.82 -3.10
C SER A 128 -12.23 14.13 -2.89
N GLU A 129 -11.38 13.10 -2.88
CA GLU A 129 -9.92 13.19 -2.73
C GLU A 129 -9.44 13.70 -1.38
N VAL A 130 -10.29 13.61 -0.35
CA VAL A 130 -9.92 13.92 1.04
C VAL A 130 -9.37 12.66 1.71
N TYR A 131 -8.23 12.81 2.38
CA TYR A 131 -7.63 11.75 3.17
C TYR A 131 -8.14 11.77 4.61
N THR A 132 -8.51 10.60 5.13
CA THR A 132 -8.76 10.36 6.55
C THR A 132 -7.69 9.40 7.08
N VAL A 133 -7.04 9.75 8.19
CA VAL A 133 -6.01 8.93 8.82
C VAL A 133 -6.51 8.42 10.16
N ILE A 134 -6.39 7.10 10.35
CA ILE A 134 -6.73 6.40 11.58
C ILE A 134 -5.50 5.63 12.04
N VAL A 135 -5.13 5.79 13.30
CA VAL A 135 -4.13 4.91 13.93
C VAL A 135 -4.83 3.61 14.31
N SER A 136 -4.59 2.56 13.52
CA SER A 136 -5.21 1.25 13.75
C SER A 136 -4.51 0.46 14.85
N ALA A 137 -3.22 0.72 15.07
CA ALA A 137 -2.45 0.19 16.19
C ALA A 137 -1.20 1.04 16.44
N LEU A 138 -0.81 1.18 17.71
CA LEU A 138 0.46 1.77 18.13
C LEU A 138 1.40 0.68 18.62
N ASP A 139 2.70 0.87 18.40
CA ASP A 139 3.78 0.02 18.90
C ASP A 139 3.56 -1.49 18.67
N ILE A 140 3.24 -1.86 17.43
CA ILE A 140 3.06 -3.26 17.04
C ILE A 140 4.41 -3.99 16.98
N LYS A 141 4.38 -5.28 17.32
CA LYS A 141 5.54 -6.18 17.36
C LYS A 141 5.71 -6.99 16.08
#